data_AF-A0A349NCR2-F1
#
_entry.id   AF-A0A349NCR2-F1
#
_cell.length_a   1.000
_cell.length_b   1.000
_cell.length_c   1.000
_cell.angle_alpha   90.00
_cell.angle_beta   90.00
_cell.angle_gamma   90.00
#
_symmetry.space_group_name_H-M   'P 1'
#
loop_
_entity.id
_entity.type
_entity.pdbx_description
1 polymer ?
#
loop_
_entity_poly.entity_id
_entity_poly.type
_entity_poly.pdbx_seq_one_letter_code
_entity_poly.pdbx_strand_id
1 'polypeptide(L)'
;MSFPLPIKVQFFMTFGVRGSLSPIAALVLRDAKGFSPKQFGITLAFTSLGLLFSPAVTSWLADQSVDTRMILRGIFVITTIALIVVVFSNNVWTVTIAWAVYSILYVPT
;
A
#
# COMPACT_ATOMS: atom_id res chain seq x y z
N MET A 1 20.26 4.40 -22.94
CA MET A 1 18.98 5.14 -22.98
C MET A 1 18.66 5.62 -21.58
N SER A 2 18.52 6.93 -21.33
CA SER A 2 18.20 7.45 -19.99
C SER A 2 16.71 7.66 -19.83
N PHE A 3 16.10 7.12 -18.76
CA PHE A 3 14.68 7.34 -18.48
C PHE A 3 14.35 8.82 -18.23
N PRO A 4 13.14 9.29 -18.60
CA PRO A 4 12.65 10.63 -18.26
C PRO A 4 12.63 10.87 -16.75
N LEU A 5 12.88 12.12 -16.32
CA LEU A 5 12.87 12.51 -14.91
C LEU A 5 11.56 12.12 -14.16
N PRO A 6 10.35 12.31 -14.73
CA PRO A 6 9.11 11.95 -14.02
C PRO A 6 9.04 10.47 -13.62
N ILE A 7 9.52 9.57 -14.48
CA ILE A 7 9.53 8.12 -14.20
C ILE A 7 10.53 7.81 -13.09
N LYS A 8 11.70 8.45 -13.08
CA LYS A 8 12.70 8.29 -12.02
C LYS A 8 12.16 8.74 -10.66
N VAL A 9 11.47 9.89 -10.63
CA VAL A 9 10.87 10.43 -9.41
C VAL A 9 9.76 9.50 -8.90
N GLN A 10 8.87 9.05 -9.78
CA GLN A 10 7.82 8.09 -9.41
C GLN A 10 8.42 6.81 -8.85
N PHE A 11 9.40 6.22 -9.54
CA PHE A 11 10.10 5.02 -9.06
C PHE A 11 10.73 5.25 -7.68
N PHE A 12 11.46 6.35 -7.51
CA PHE A 12 12.08 6.70 -6.24
C PHE A 12 11.05 6.84 -5.11
N MET A 13 9.91 7.51 -5.37
CA MET A 13 8.84 7.65 -4.37
C MET A 13 8.20 6.31 -4.04
N THR A 14 7.89 5.48 -5.04
CA THR A 14 7.25 4.17 -4.83
C THR A 14 8.12 3.25 -3.98
N PHE A 15 9.41 3.14 -4.32
CA PHE A 15 10.34 2.33 -3.54
C PHE A 15 10.72 2.97 -2.21
N GLY A 16 10.77 4.30 -2.14
CA GLY A 16 11.00 5.06 -0.91
C GLY A 16 9.93 4.78 0.14
N VAL A 17 8.65 4.88 -0.23
CA VAL A 17 7.53 4.57 0.67
C VAL A 17 7.55 3.10 1.10
N ARG A 18 7.83 2.16 0.17
CA ARG A 18 7.91 0.73 0.50
C ARG A 18 9.06 0.45 1.47
N GLY A 19 10.22 1.04 1.24
CA GLY A 19 11.41 0.91 2.08
C GLY A 19 11.28 1.59 3.44
N SER A 20 10.51 2.68 3.54
CA SER A 20 10.27 3.35 4.82
C SER A 20 9.19 2.67 5.65
N LEU A 21 8.10 2.19 5.02
CA LEU A 21 6.93 1.69 5.74
C LEU A 21 7.13 0.26 6.26
N SER A 22 7.78 -0.62 5.50
CA SER A 22 7.95 -2.03 5.88
C SER A 22 8.68 -2.23 7.22
N PRO A 23 9.79 -1.53 7.55
CA PRO A 23 10.45 -1.72 8.84
C PRO A 23 9.66 -1.12 10.01
N ILE A 24 8.86 -0.08 9.78
CA ILE A 24 8.13 0.62 10.84
C ILE A 24 6.70 0.12 11.04
N ALA A 25 6.18 -0.75 10.17
CA ALA A 25 4.81 -1.26 10.25
C ALA A 25 4.48 -1.87 11.62
N ALA A 26 5.43 -2.63 12.19
CA ALA A 26 5.29 -3.21 13.52
C ALA A 26 5.24 -2.14 14.62
N LEU A 27 6.09 -1.11 14.53
CA LEU A 27 6.10 0.01 15.48
C LEU A 27 4.80 0.81 15.40
N VAL A 28 4.28 1.06 14.19
CA VAL A 28 3.02 1.80 14.01
C VAL A 28 1.85 1.04 14.62
N LEU A 29 1.68 -0.23 14.26
CA LEU A 29 0.50 -1.00 14.68
C LEU A 29 0.56 -1.40 16.16
N ARG A 30 1.73 -1.80 16.66
CA ARG A 30 1.87 -2.25 18.06
C ARG A 30 2.09 -1.08 19.01
N ASP A 31 3.06 -0.22 18.73
CA ASP A 31 3.56 0.76 19.70
C ASP A 31 2.79 2.08 19.61
N ALA A 32 2.49 2.57 18.40
CA ALA A 32 1.74 3.82 18.23
C ALA A 32 0.21 3.62 18.34
N LYS A 33 -0.32 2.49 17.86
CA LYS A 33 -1.76 2.18 17.90
C LYS A 33 -2.20 1.30 19.08
N GLY A 34 -1.24 0.69 19.80
CA GLY A 34 -1.55 -0.13 20.97
C GLY A 34 -2.28 -1.42 20.65
N PHE A 35 -2.14 -1.97 19.43
CA PHE A 35 -2.85 -3.20 19.07
C PHE A 35 -2.37 -4.36 19.93
N SER A 36 -3.31 -5.14 20.43
CA SER A 36 -2.98 -6.41 21.09
C SER A 36 -2.29 -7.37 20.09
N PRO A 37 -1.51 -8.36 20.55
CA PRO A 37 -0.84 -9.31 19.67
C PRO A 37 -1.76 -9.99 18.66
N LYS A 38 -3.00 -10.31 19.06
CA LYS A 38 -4.00 -10.90 18.17
C LYS A 38 -4.45 -9.93 17.07
N GLN A 39 -4.74 -8.68 17.42
CA GLN A 39 -5.18 -7.65 16.47
C GLN A 39 -4.04 -7.32 15.49
N PHE A 40 -2.83 -7.15 16.00
CA PHE A 40 -1.62 -6.97 15.20
C PHE A 40 -1.43 -8.12 14.20
N GLY A 41 -1.50 -9.37 14.67
CA GLY A 41 -1.35 -10.55 13.82
C GLY A 41 -2.42 -10.63 12.73
N ILE A 42 -3.68 -10.33 13.07
CA ILE A 42 -4.77 -10.25 12.08
C ILE A 42 -4.48 -9.16 11.06
N THR A 43 -4.17 -7.93 11.48
CA THR A 43 -3.90 -6.82 10.54
C THR A 43 -2.74 -7.14 9.60
N LEU A 44 -1.66 -7.73 10.11
CA LEU A 44 -0.55 -8.15 9.26
C LEU A 44 -0.92 -9.27 8.29
N ALA A 45 -1.74 -10.24 8.70
CA ALA A 45 -2.20 -11.31 7.81
C ALA A 45 -2.97 -10.76 6.60
N PHE A 46 -3.70 -9.65 6.76
CA PHE A 46 -4.36 -8.97 5.64
C PHE A 46 -3.38 -8.35 4.63
N THR A 47 -2.12 -8.11 5.01
CA THR A 47 -1.06 -7.70 4.07
C THR A 47 -0.85 -8.76 2.99
N SER A 48 -1.03 -10.04 3.32
CA SER A 48 -0.93 -11.16 2.38
C SER A 48 -1.97 -11.09 1.26
N LEU A 49 -3.08 -10.36 1.43
CA LEU A 49 -4.02 -10.11 0.35
C LEU A 49 -3.38 -9.31 -0.78
N GLY A 50 -2.50 -8.37 -0.44
CA GLY A 50 -1.70 -7.65 -1.44
C GLY A 50 -0.91 -8.61 -2.31
N LEU A 51 -0.14 -9.50 -1.68
CA LEU A 51 0.65 -10.52 -2.38
C LEU A 51 -0.23 -11.48 -3.20
N LEU A 52 -1.38 -11.88 -2.67
CA LEU A 52 -2.31 -12.79 -3.33
C LEU A 52 -2.87 -12.19 -4.62
N PHE A 53 -3.28 -10.92 -4.58
CA PHE A 53 -3.88 -10.25 -5.73
C PHE A 53 -2.84 -9.61 -6.66
N SER A 54 -1.58 -9.50 -6.25
CA SER A 54 -0.54 -8.84 -7.04
C SER A 54 -0.47 -9.32 -8.49
N PRO A 55 -0.38 -10.65 -8.78
CA PRO A 55 -0.29 -11.11 -10.16
C PRO A 55 -1.51 -10.72 -10.99
N ALA A 56 -2.72 -10.84 -10.44
CA ALA A 56 -3.95 -10.49 -11.14
C ALA A 56 -4.02 -8.98 -11.44
N VAL A 57 -3.65 -8.13 -10.47
CA VAL A 57 -3.64 -6.67 -10.64
C VAL A 57 -2.56 -6.27 -11.65
N THR A 58 -1.35 -6.83 -11.56
CA THR A 58 -0.26 -6.53 -12.49
C THR A 58 -0.57 -6.99 -13.91
N SER A 59 -1.14 -8.19 -14.09
CA SER A 59 -1.59 -8.66 -15.41
C SER A 59 -2.71 -7.77 -15.95
N TRP A 60 -3.71 -7.45 -15.13
CA TRP A 60 -4.79 -6.54 -15.54
C TRP A 60 -4.27 -5.17 -15.95
N LEU A 61 -3.29 -4.60 -15.23
CA LEU A 61 -2.63 -3.34 -15.57
C LEU A 61 -1.83 -3.43 -16.88
N ALA A 62 -1.15 -4.55 -17.12
CA ALA A 62 -0.40 -4.80 -18.35
C ALA A 62 -1.31 -4.96 -19.58
N ASP A 63 -2.51 -5.52 -19.38
CA ASP A 63 -3.51 -5.75 -20.41
C ASP A 63 -4.36 -4.50 -20.72
N GLN A 64 -4.20 -3.40 -19.96
CA GLN A 64 -4.92 -2.16 -20.25
C GLN A 64 -4.38 -1.49 -21.51
N SER A 65 -5.25 -1.35 -22.51
CA SER A 65 -5.03 -0.45 -23.65
C SER A 65 -5.21 1.04 -23.30
N VAL A 66 -5.65 1.32 -22.07
CA VAL A 66 -5.91 2.66 -21.52
C VAL A 66 -4.63 3.26 -20.92
N ASP A 67 -4.58 4.57 -20.71
CA ASP A 67 -3.44 5.26 -20.07
C ASP A 67 -3.16 4.72 -18.66
N THR A 68 -2.20 3.79 -18.57
CA THR A 68 -1.74 3.17 -17.32
C THR A 68 -1.36 4.21 -16.27
N ARG A 69 -0.91 5.41 -16.68
CA ARG A 69 -0.55 6.48 -15.74
C ARG A 69 -1.78 7.05 -15.04
N MET A 70 -2.93 7.11 -15.71
CA MET A 70 -4.18 7.55 -15.09
C MET A 70 -4.63 6.55 -14.02
N ILE A 71 -4.48 5.26 -14.28
CA ILE A 71 -4.82 4.19 -13.33
C ILE A 71 -3.88 4.24 -12.12
N LEU A 72 -2.58 4.37 -12.35
CA LEU A 72 -1.59 4.49 -11.27
C LEU A 72 -1.83 5.72 -10.38
N ARG A 73 -2.25 6.86 -10.96
CA ARG A 73 -2.65 8.04 -10.16
C ARG A 73 -3.82 7.70 -9.24
N GLY A 74 -4.85 7.03 -9.74
CA GLY A 74 -5.98 6.58 -8.93
C GLY A 74 -5.55 5.66 -7.79
N ILE A 75 -4.70 4.67 -8.10
CA ILE A 75 -4.12 3.76 -7.11
C ILE A 75 -3.38 4.55 -6.02
N PHE A 76 -2.44 5.43 -6.38
CA PHE A 76 -1.67 6.19 -5.39
C PHE A 76 -2.51 7.16 -4.57
N VAL A 77 -3.57 7.75 -5.14
CA VAL A 77 -4.52 8.58 -4.39
C VAL A 77 -5.26 7.73 -3.34
N ILE A 78 -5.80 6.57 -3.73
CA ILE A 78 -6.52 5.69 -2.79
C ILE A 78 -5.57 5.16 -1.72
N THR A 79 -4.35 4.77 -2.09
CA THR A 79 -3.31 4.35 -1.15
C THR A 79 -2.98 5.46 -0.15
N THR A 80 -2.87 6.71 -0.61
CA THR A 80 -2.59 7.86 0.27
C THR A 80 -3.73 8.05 1.27
N ILE A 81 -4.99 8.01 0.80
CA ILE A 81 -6.17 8.10 1.67
C ILE A 81 -6.16 6.96 2.70
N ALA A 82 -5.87 5.73 2.27
CA ALA A 82 -5.80 4.58 3.17
C ALA A 82 -4.74 4.76 4.26
N LEU A 83 -3.54 5.24 3.91
CA LEU A 83 -2.48 5.51 4.89
C LEU A 83 -2.83 6.68 5.83
N ILE A 84 -3.50 7.73 5.34
CA ILE A 84 -4.03 8.81 6.19
C ILE A 84 -5.04 8.24 7.21
N VAL A 85 -5.94 7.36 6.78
CA VAL A 85 -6.88 6.68 7.67
C VAL A 85 -6.16 5.86 8.73
N VAL A 86 -5.09 5.15 8.37
CA VAL A 86 -4.23 4.43 9.33
C VAL A 86 -3.63 5.39 10.36
N VAL A 87 -3.17 6.58 9.95
CA VAL A 87 -2.57 7.57 10.84
C VAL A 87 -3.59 8.12 11.84
N PHE A 88 -4.80 8.48 11.41
CA PHE A 88 -5.76 9.18 12.27
C PHE A 88 -6.77 8.28 12.99
N SER A 89 -6.99 7.05 12.53
CA SER A 89 -7.93 6.13 13.19
C SER A 89 -7.26 5.29 14.26
N ASN A 90 -7.93 5.10 15.39
CA ASN A 90 -7.53 4.15 16.44
C ASN A 90 -8.44 2.92 16.50
N ASN A 91 -9.47 2.87 15.65
CA ASN A 91 -10.34 1.71 15.56
C ASN A 91 -9.63 0.59 14.77
N VAL A 92 -9.51 -0.59 15.39
CA VAL A 92 -8.78 -1.72 14.84
C VAL A 92 -9.32 -2.16 13.48
N TRP A 93 -10.65 -2.20 13.31
CA TRP A 93 -11.27 -2.63 12.06
C TRP A 93 -11.03 -1.61 10.96
N THR A 94 -11.18 -0.31 11.26
CA THR A 94 -10.90 0.77 10.31
C THR A 94 -9.44 0.73 9.84
N VAL A 95 -8.49 0.61 10.77
CA VAL A 95 -7.06 0.50 10.44
C VAL A 95 -6.79 -0.76 9.64
N THR A 96 -7.38 -1.90 10.00
CA THR A 96 -7.17 -3.17 9.29
C THR A 96 -7.70 -3.12 7.86
N ILE A 97 -8.89 -2.57 7.64
CA ILE A 97 -9.47 -2.39 6.30
C ILE A 97 -8.61 -1.43 5.48
N ALA A 98 -8.22 -0.28 6.05
CA ALA A 98 -7.34 0.67 5.36
C ALA A 98 -5.98 0.04 5.03
N TRP A 99 -5.41 -0.75 5.93
CA TRP A 99 -4.16 -1.49 5.72
C TRP A 99 -4.29 -2.53 4.59
N ALA A 100 -5.43 -3.24 4.53
CA ALA A 100 -5.72 -4.18 3.47
C ALA A 100 -5.86 -3.49 2.10
N VAL A 101 -6.59 -2.36 2.04
CA VAL A 101 -6.74 -1.56 0.83
C VAL A 101 -5.39 -1.04 0.34
N TYR A 102 -4.57 -0.49 1.24
CA TYR A 102 -3.19 -0.12 0.96
C TYR A 102 -2.43 -1.31 0.36
N SER A 103 -2.51 -2.48 0.99
CA SER A 103 -1.75 -3.67 0.58
C SER A 103 -2.18 -4.17 -0.80
N ILE A 104 -3.47 -4.27 -1.08
CA ILE A 104 -4.03 -4.74 -2.36
C ILE A 104 -3.63 -3.82 -3.51
N LEU A 105 -3.69 -2.50 -3.30
CA LEU A 105 -3.48 -1.55 -4.37
C LEU A 105 -2.02 -1.17 -4.59
N TYR A 106 -1.22 -1.09 -3.52
CA TYR A 106 0.14 -0.55 -3.57
C TYR A 106 1.24 -1.61 -3.78
N VAL A 107 1.08 -2.80 -3.21
CA VAL A 107 2.04 -3.89 -3.37
C VAL A 107 2.29 -4.29 -4.85
N PRO A 108 1.28 -4.28 -5.75
CA PRO A 108 1.50 -4.58 -7.17
C PRO A 108 2.02 -3.41 -8.03
N THR A 109 2.28 -2.24 -7.45
CA THR A 109 2.90 -1.09 -8.15
C THR A 109 4.42 -1.09 -8.02
#